data_AF-F7YAI8-F1
#
_entry.id   AF-F7YAI8-F1
#
_cell.length_a   1.000
_cell.length_b   1.000
_cell.length_c   1.000
_cell.angle_alpha   90.00
_cell.angle_beta   90.00
_cell.angle_gamma   90.00
#
_symmetry.space_group_name_H-M   'P 1'
#
loop_
_entity.id
_entity.type
_entity.pdbx_description
1 polymer ?
#
loop_
_entity_poly.entity_id
_entity_poly.type
_entity_poly.pdbx_seq_one_letter_code
_entity_poly.pdbx_strand_id
1 'polypeptide(L)'
;MRLVWTVMFALASSAAFAASPEDDYIAARDKAIAAIAALNSANAPVEDLDAADAKARTDLQGRLSALLGPLAVKDFPATGTINLESLSDADVGYGMLDGLRYTKSDDGPSLLATTRGLLDRWLQARSAETDAALKLPTDINEALKLDAFYTQAINSDAAFLGTLDFPLKKPDGADIAIARLGGWTQDVGPIYEQQVVVTLVKGSSVMIASAPATPPVPKIAACEALWTAADEAAQKLAAQASGQQDETAYDAANAAWEKGDGDYRKCMGEQLPKDAAFPALVGEAQALADQMAGK
;
A
#
# COMPACT_ATOMS: atom_id res chain seq x y z
N MET A 1 55.95 3.51 54.31
CA MET A 1 54.74 2.72 53.97
C MET A 1 53.52 3.36 54.61
N ARG A 2 52.68 4.04 53.83
CA ARG A 2 51.22 4.11 54.04
C ARG A 2 50.59 4.64 52.75
N LEU A 3 49.71 3.81 52.22
CA LEU A 3 49.14 3.85 50.88
C LEU A 3 48.26 5.08 50.66
N VAL A 4 48.39 5.62 49.46
CA VAL A 4 47.42 6.43 48.72
C VAL A 4 46.11 5.65 48.56
N TRP A 5 44.97 6.29 48.74
CA TRP A 5 43.73 5.91 48.03
C TRP A 5 42.81 7.12 47.87
N THR A 6 42.92 7.78 46.73
CA THR A 6 41.95 8.74 46.23
C THR A 6 40.93 7.94 45.41
N VAL A 7 39.70 7.80 45.91
CA VAL A 7 38.59 7.23 45.14
C VAL A 7 37.99 8.35 44.30
N MET A 8 38.35 8.41 43.02
CA MET A 8 37.59 9.15 42.00
C MET A 8 36.35 8.33 41.65
N PHE A 9 35.17 8.83 42.02
CA PHE A 9 33.90 8.33 41.51
C PHE A 9 33.70 8.88 40.09
N ALA A 10 34.04 8.07 39.09
CA ALA A 10 33.65 8.34 37.71
C ALA A 10 32.14 8.07 37.57
N LEU A 11 31.34 9.13 37.52
CA LEU A 11 29.95 9.08 37.07
C LEU A 11 29.97 8.73 35.58
N ALA A 12 29.96 7.44 35.26
CA ALA A 12 29.55 6.96 33.96
C ALA A 12 28.06 7.28 33.81
N SER A 13 27.75 8.41 33.19
CA SER A 13 26.40 8.72 32.72
C SER A 13 26.06 7.70 31.64
N SER A 14 25.41 6.59 32.02
CA SER A 14 24.66 5.75 31.10
C SER A 14 23.58 6.65 30.49
N ALA A 15 23.87 7.25 29.33
CA ALA A 15 22.83 7.86 28.52
C ALA A 15 21.89 6.73 28.11
N ALA A 16 20.81 6.54 28.87
CA ALA A 16 19.68 5.77 28.40
C ALA A 16 19.18 6.52 27.16
N PHE A 17 19.48 6.00 25.97
CA PHE A 17 18.84 6.47 24.75
C PHE A 17 17.35 6.24 24.95
N ALA A 18 16.60 7.33 25.15
CA ALA A 18 15.15 7.24 25.12
C ALA A 18 14.78 6.64 23.75
N ALA A 19 13.95 5.60 23.78
CA ALA A 19 13.42 5.01 22.56
C ALA A 19 12.81 6.14 21.70
N SER A 20 13.03 6.08 20.39
CA SER A 20 12.41 7.08 19.51
C SER A 20 10.89 6.92 19.57
N PRO A 21 10.10 7.97 19.26
CA PRO A 21 8.65 7.84 19.18
C PRO A 21 8.19 6.74 18.20
N GLU A 22 8.98 6.45 17.16
CA GLU A 22 8.75 5.30 16.27
C GLU A 22 8.99 3.96 16.97
N ASP A 23 10.07 3.82 17.75
CA ASP A 23 10.36 2.58 18.47
C ASP A 23 9.29 2.30 19.55
N ASP A 24 8.81 3.34 20.23
CA ASP A 24 7.70 3.26 21.18
C ASP A 24 6.39 2.82 20.49
N TYR A 25 6.14 3.32 19.28
CA TYR A 25 5.00 2.89 18.46
C TYR A 25 5.13 1.41 18.07
N ILE A 26 6.28 0.99 17.55
CA ILE A 26 6.54 -0.40 17.14
C ILE A 26 6.42 -1.35 18.33
N ALA A 27 7.00 -1.00 19.48
CA ALA A 27 6.89 -1.81 20.69
C ALA A 27 5.43 -1.95 21.17
N ALA A 28 4.62 -0.89 21.05
CA ALA A 28 3.19 -0.94 21.38
C ALA A 28 2.42 -1.85 20.40
N ARG A 29 2.71 -1.75 19.10
CA ARG A 29 2.09 -2.58 18.05
C ARG A 29 2.42 -4.06 18.27
N ASP A 30 3.70 -4.39 18.42
CA ASP A 30 4.15 -5.77 18.57
C ASP A 30 3.60 -6.40 19.86
N LYS A 31 3.47 -5.60 20.94
CA LYS A 31 2.80 -6.04 22.17
C LYS A 31 1.31 -6.33 21.95
N ALA A 32 0.62 -5.50 21.17
CA ALA A 32 -0.79 -5.72 20.84
C ALA A 32 -0.99 -6.98 19.99
N ILE A 33 -0.18 -7.16 18.95
CA ILE A 33 -0.16 -8.37 18.11
C ILE A 33 0.05 -9.61 18.98
N ALA A 34 1.04 -9.60 19.87
CA ALA A 34 1.30 -10.73 20.78
C ALA A 34 0.11 -11.02 21.73
N ALA A 35 -0.58 -9.99 22.20
CA ALA A 35 -1.76 -10.16 23.06
C ALA A 35 -2.95 -10.77 22.28
N ILE A 36 -3.17 -10.32 21.05
CA ILE A 36 -4.22 -10.86 20.16
C ILE A 36 -3.91 -12.30 19.77
N ALA A 37 -2.66 -12.61 19.41
CA ALA A 37 -2.20 -13.96 19.13
C ALA A 37 -2.40 -14.91 20.33
N ALA A 38 -2.20 -14.41 21.55
CA ALA A 38 -2.46 -15.18 22.78
C ALA A 38 -3.95 -15.46 23.01
N LEU A 39 -4.83 -14.49 22.73
CA LEU A 39 -6.29 -14.69 22.76
C LEU A 39 -6.71 -15.72 21.71
N ASN A 40 -6.17 -15.63 20.49
CA ASN A 40 -6.49 -16.54 19.40
C ASN A 40 -6.03 -17.97 19.74
N SER A 41 -4.82 -18.12 20.27
CA SER A 41 -4.27 -19.40 20.76
C SER A 41 -5.10 -20.01 21.91
N ALA A 42 -5.74 -19.17 22.72
CA ALA A 42 -6.63 -19.60 23.80
C ALA A 42 -8.06 -19.96 23.31
N ASN A 43 -8.33 -19.84 22.00
CA ASN A 43 -9.68 -19.93 21.43
C ASN A 43 -10.67 -19.01 22.14
N ALA A 44 -10.25 -17.77 22.43
CA ALA A 44 -11.14 -16.75 22.95
C ALA A 44 -12.31 -16.53 21.96
N PRO A 45 -13.50 -16.14 22.45
CA PRO A 45 -14.61 -15.73 21.59
C PRO A 45 -14.17 -14.67 20.57
N VAL A 46 -14.75 -14.72 19.36
CA VAL A 46 -14.43 -13.76 18.28
C VAL A 46 -14.69 -12.32 18.73
N GLU A 47 -15.73 -12.11 19.53
CA GLU A 47 -16.08 -10.79 20.07
C GLU A 47 -14.99 -10.21 20.99
N ASP A 48 -14.27 -11.08 21.72
CA ASP A 48 -13.15 -10.66 22.58
C ASP A 48 -11.91 -10.32 21.75
N LEU A 49 -11.67 -11.05 20.65
CA LEU A 49 -10.62 -10.76 19.67
C LEU A 49 -10.87 -9.42 18.98
N ASP A 50 -12.07 -9.22 18.44
CA ASP A 50 -12.49 -7.99 17.76
C ASP A 50 -12.38 -6.77 18.70
N ALA A 51 -12.82 -6.92 19.95
CA ALA A 51 -12.72 -5.85 20.94
C ALA A 51 -11.26 -5.53 21.31
N ALA A 52 -10.40 -6.54 21.42
CA ALA A 52 -8.98 -6.35 21.68
C ALA A 52 -8.26 -5.66 20.51
N ASP A 53 -8.54 -6.11 19.28
CA ASP A 53 -8.02 -5.51 18.05
C ASP A 53 -8.45 -4.05 17.90
N ALA A 54 -9.74 -3.76 17.95
CA ALA A 54 -10.28 -2.41 17.79
C ALA A 54 -9.71 -1.43 18.84
N LYS A 55 -9.57 -1.90 20.08
CA LYS A 55 -8.96 -1.13 21.17
C LYS A 55 -7.48 -0.85 20.88
N ALA A 56 -6.72 -1.85 20.48
CA ALA A 56 -5.30 -1.71 20.17
C ALA A 56 -5.09 -0.76 18.99
N ARG A 57 -5.84 -0.92 17.90
CA ARG A 57 -5.80 -0.01 16.74
C ARG A 57 -6.14 1.43 17.10
N THR A 58 -7.09 1.66 18.02
CA THR A 58 -7.38 3.00 18.54
C THR A 58 -6.20 3.62 19.29
N ASP A 59 -5.50 2.86 20.14
CA ASP A 59 -4.28 3.33 20.84
C ASP A 59 -3.16 3.65 19.84
N LEU A 60 -2.93 2.74 18.88
CA LEU A 60 -1.94 2.90 17.82
C LEU A 60 -2.24 4.12 16.93
N GLN A 61 -3.50 4.37 16.59
CA GLN A 61 -3.92 5.57 15.86
C GLN A 61 -3.52 6.85 16.61
N GLY A 62 -3.71 6.90 17.93
CA GLY A 62 -3.30 8.03 18.76
C GLY A 62 -1.79 8.26 18.72
N ARG A 63 -1.00 7.19 18.79
CA ARG A 63 0.47 7.24 18.68
C ARG A 63 0.93 7.70 17.30
N LEU A 64 0.33 7.18 16.23
CA LEU A 64 0.61 7.62 14.85
C LEU A 64 0.23 9.08 14.64
N SER A 65 -0.89 9.53 15.20
CA SER A 65 -1.31 10.94 15.13
C SER A 65 -0.28 11.86 15.80
N ALA A 66 0.28 11.45 16.94
CA ALA A 66 1.35 12.19 17.61
C ALA A 66 2.66 12.18 16.82
N LEU A 67 3.00 11.05 16.18
CA LEU A 67 4.20 10.89 15.36
C LEU A 67 4.15 11.73 14.07
N LEU A 68 3.02 11.69 13.36
CA LEU A 68 2.87 12.32 12.04
C LEU A 68 2.46 13.79 12.11
N GLY A 69 1.87 14.21 13.23
CA GLY A 69 1.28 15.54 13.38
C GLY A 69 0.04 15.74 12.48
N PRO A 70 -0.54 16.95 12.46
CA PRO A 70 -1.68 17.26 11.62
C PRO A 70 -1.30 17.20 10.12
N LEU A 71 -2.23 16.72 9.29
CA LEU A 71 -2.06 16.78 7.84
C LEU A 71 -2.41 18.19 7.33
N ALA A 72 -1.49 18.79 6.59
CA ALA A 72 -1.66 20.09 5.96
C ALA A 72 -1.65 19.99 4.41
N VAL A 73 -2.11 18.87 3.86
CA VAL A 73 -2.23 18.68 2.41
C VAL A 73 -3.58 19.24 1.96
N LYS A 74 -3.54 20.11 0.95
CA LYS A 74 -4.73 20.73 0.38
C LYS A 74 -5.74 19.65 -0.04
N ASP A 75 -7.02 19.93 0.20
CA ASP A 75 -8.14 19.09 -0.20
C ASP A 75 -8.20 17.71 0.49
N PHE A 76 -7.41 17.44 1.54
CA PHE A 76 -7.56 16.26 2.41
C PHE A 76 -8.01 16.67 3.83
N PRO A 77 -8.71 15.80 4.59
CA PRO A 77 -9.05 16.09 5.97
C PRO A 77 -7.77 16.22 6.83
N ALA A 78 -7.83 17.04 7.89
CA ALA A 78 -6.68 17.27 8.77
C ALA A 78 -6.37 16.08 9.69
N THR A 79 -7.35 15.21 9.91
CA THR A 79 -7.27 14.01 10.76
C THR A 79 -7.51 12.76 9.92
N GLY A 80 -6.77 11.70 10.23
CA GLY A 80 -6.91 10.41 9.56
C GLY A 80 -7.19 9.27 10.54
N THR A 81 -7.53 8.11 10.00
CA THR A 81 -7.69 6.86 10.73
C THR A 81 -6.48 5.96 10.52
N ILE A 82 -6.21 5.03 11.44
CA ILE A 82 -5.12 4.07 11.24
C ILE A 82 -5.33 3.25 9.96
N ASN A 83 -4.23 2.99 9.25
CA ASN A 83 -4.23 2.22 8.00
C ASN A 83 -4.32 0.71 8.21
N LEU A 84 -3.86 0.20 9.36
CA LEU A 84 -3.96 -1.21 9.71
C LEU A 84 -5.42 -1.60 9.90
N GLU A 85 -5.88 -2.61 9.15
CA GLU A 85 -7.26 -3.09 9.26
C GLU A 85 -7.38 -4.24 10.27
N SER A 86 -6.30 -4.96 10.55
CA SER A 86 -6.20 -5.94 11.63
C SER A 86 -4.78 -6.05 12.19
N LEU A 87 -4.67 -6.45 13.45
CA LEU A 87 -3.45 -6.85 14.13
C LEU A 87 -3.36 -8.38 14.34
N SER A 88 -4.34 -9.13 13.86
CA SER A 88 -4.38 -10.60 13.86
C SER A 88 -3.86 -11.13 12.53
N ASP A 89 -2.88 -12.04 12.56
CA ASP A 89 -2.29 -12.63 11.35
C ASP A 89 -3.22 -13.57 10.57
N ALA A 90 -4.39 -13.88 11.13
CA ALA A 90 -5.44 -14.65 10.47
C ALA A 90 -6.37 -13.80 9.59
N ASP A 91 -6.31 -12.47 9.70
CA ASP A 91 -7.27 -11.57 9.05
C ASP A 91 -6.66 -10.80 7.88
N VAL A 92 -7.51 -10.47 6.90
CA VAL A 92 -7.17 -9.51 5.85
C VAL A 92 -6.80 -8.17 6.49
N GLY A 93 -5.79 -7.52 5.94
CA GLY A 93 -5.28 -6.23 6.41
C GLY A 93 -4.30 -6.30 7.57
N TYR A 94 -3.90 -7.51 7.98
CA TYR A 94 -2.73 -7.69 8.83
C TYR A 94 -1.43 -7.33 8.11
N GLY A 95 -0.54 -6.64 8.85
CA GLY A 95 0.81 -6.34 8.36
C GLY A 95 0.85 -5.32 7.21
N MET A 96 -0.24 -4.56 7.01
CA MET A 96 -0.25 -3.40 6.11
C MET A 96 0.76 -2.33 6.59
N LEU A 97 1.06 -1.37 5.72
CA LEU A 97 1.96 -0.27 6.05
C LEU A 97 1.40 0.57 7.21
N ASP A 98 2.16 0.70 8.30
CA ASP A 98 1.79 1.56 9.43
C ASP A 98 1.67 3.02 8.98
N GLY A 99 0.57 3.68 9.31
CA GLY A 99 0.33 5.06 8.92
C GLY A 99 -1.11 5.50 9.19
N LEU A 100 -1.40 6.75 8.84
CA LEU A 100 -2.75 7.30 8.89
C LEU A 100 -3.30 7.51 7.49
N ARG A 101 -4.54 7.07 7.28
CA ARG A 101 -5.31 7.27 6.07
C ARG A 101 -6.28 8.44 6.22
N TYR A 102 -6.28 9.33 5.24
CA TYR A 102 -7.06 10.56 5.18
C TYR A 102 -8.00 10.45 3.99
N THR A 103 -9.22 9.97 4.23
CA THR A 103 -10.23 9.70 3.18
C THR A 103 -11.27 10.81 3.16
N LYS A 104 -11.61 11.33 1.98
CA LYS A 104 -12.69 12.33 1.84
C LYS A 104 -14.08 11.70 1.80
N SER A 105 -14.19 10.55 1.15
CA SER A 105 -15.39 9.73 0.98
C SER A 105 -14.94 8.34 0.53
N ASP A 106 -15.80 7.35 0.67
CA ASP A 106 -15.47 5.93 0.37
C ASP A 106 -14.93 5.76 -1.07
N ASP A 107 -15.55 6.42 -2.06
CA ASP A 107 -15.12 6.38 -3.46
C ASP A 107 -14.24 7.60 -3.88
N GLY A 108 -13.81 8.41 -2.92
CA GLY A 108 -13.13 9.67 -3.17
C GLY A 108 -11.60 9.58 -3.06
N PRO A 109 -10.91 10.72 -3.22
CA PRO A 109 -9.48 10.79 -2.96
C PRO A 109 -9.14 10.35 -1.53
N SER A 110 -8.09 9.54 -1.41
CA SER A 110 -7.51 9.09 -0.15
C SER A 110 -6.01 9.37 -0.11
N LEU A 111 -5.45 9.57 1.08
CA LEU A 111 -4.02 9.73 1.28
C LEU A 111 -3.57 8.90 2.47
N LEU A 112 -2.57 8.05 2.28
CA LEU A 112 -1.85 7.38 3.35
C LEU A 112 -0.59 8.18 3.69
N ALA A 113 -0.43 8.62 4.94
CA ALA A 113 0.80 9.23 5.43
C ALA A 113 1.50 8.29 6.42
N THR A 114 2.82 8.16 6.25
CA THR A 114 3.71 7.44 7.16
C THR A 114 5.05 8.14 7.25
N THR A 115 5.96 7.59 8.03
CA THR A 115 7.36 8.03 8.06
C THR A 115 8.23 7.12 7.22
N ARG A 116 9.37 7.64 6.78
CA ARG A 116 10.42 6.85 6.11
C ARG A 116 10.89 5.70 7.00
N GLY A 117 11.05 5.94 8.31
CA GLY A 117 11.49 4.92 9.26
C GLY A 117 10.48 3.78 9.45
N LEU A 118 9.18 4.06 9.46
CA LEU A 118 8.14 3.03 9.49
C LEU A 118 8.11 2.25 8.17
N LEU A 119 8.20 2.94 7.04
CA LEU A 119 8.27 2.30 5.72
C LEU A 119 9.48 1.37 5.57
N ASP A 120 10.67 1.82 5.98
CA ASP A 120 11.88 1.00 5.88
C ASP A 120 11.78 -0.28 6.73
N ARG A 121 11.23 -0.18 7.95
CA ARG A 121 10.97 -1.35 8.80
C ARG A 121 9.94 -2.29 8.18
N TRP A 122 8.89 -1.74 7.59
CA TRP A 122 7.87 -2.52 6.90
C TRP A 122 8.43 -3.25 5.68
N LEU A 123 9.19 -2.58 4.81
CA LEU A 123 9.87 -3.20 3.66
C LEU A 123 10.86 -4.28 4.11
N GLN A 124 11.58 -4.07 5.21
CA GLN A 124 12.46 -5.09 5.78
C GLN A 124 11.68 -6.35 6.19
N ALA A 125 10.50 -6.20 6.81
CA ALA A 125 9.63 -7.33 7.12
C ALA A 125 9.10 -8.01 5.85
N ARG A 126 8.64 -7.24 4.86
CA ARG A 126 8.12 -7.75 3.58
C ARG A 126 9.19 -8.45 2.72
N SER A 127 10.47 -8.12 2.91
CA SER A 127 11.57 -8.81 2.23
C SER A 127 11.79 -10.24 2.69
N ALA A 128 11.28 -10.60 3.88
CA ALA A 128 11.31 -11.95 4.42
C ALA A 128 10.13 -12.81 3.96
N GLU A 129 9.20 -12.25 3.16
CA GLU A 129 8.06 -12.98 2.64
C GLU A 129 8.51 -14.19 1.79
N THR A 130 7.73 -15.27 1.93
CA THR A 130 7.97 -16.56 1.28
C THR A 130 7.22 -16.69 -0.03
N ASP A 131 6.05 -16.04 -0.14
CA ASP A 131 5.37 -15.89 -1.41
C ASP A 131 6.13 -14.88 -2.29
N ALA A 132 6.63 -15.36 -3.43
CA ALA A 132 7.36 -14.54 -4.38
C ALA A 132 6.51 -13.38 -4.95
N ALA A 133 5.19 -13.54 -5.03
CA ALA A 133 4.28 -12.50 -5.52
C ALA A 133 4.08 -11.36 -4.51
N LEU A 134 4.27 -11.62 -3.21
CA LEU A 134 4.11 -10.65 -2.14
C LEU A 134 5.45 -10.11 -1.62
N LYS A 135 6.57 -10.73 -1.98
CA LYS A 135 7.90 -10.31 -1.55
C LYS A 135 8.28 -8.95 -2.12
N LEU A 136 8.64 -8.02 -1.24
CA LEU A 136 9.10 -6.68 -1.62
C LEU A 136 10.61 -6.50 -1.39
N PRO A 137 11.31 -5.74 -2.24
CA PRO A 137 12.68 -5.34 -1.97
C PRO A 137 12.72 -4.32 -0.82
N THR A 138 13.87 -4.23 -0.16
CA THR A 138 14.10 -3.23 0.89
C THR A 138 14.39 -1.83 0.35
N ASP A 139 14.81 -1.73 -0.92
CA ASP A 139 14.98 -0.43 -1.57
C ASP A 139 13.61 0.17 -1.94
N ILE A 140 13.34 1.36 -1.41
CA ILE A 140 12.08 2.08 -1.63
C ILE A 140 11.82 2.39 -3.11
N ASN A 141 12.83 2.74 -3.91
CA ASN A 141 12.61 3.07 -5.32
C ASN A 141 12.22 1.83 -6.12
N GLU A 142 12.82 0.68 -5.81
CA GLU A 142 12.43 -0.58 -6.43
C GLU A 142 11.06 -1.06 -5.95
N ALA A 143 10.76 -0.93 -4.65
CA ALA A 143 9.47 -1.33 -4.10
C ALA A 143 8.30 -0.54 -4.71
N LEU A 144 8.46 0.77 -4.90
CA LEU A 144 7.41 1.64 -5.45
C LEU A 144 7.05 1.38 -6.92
N LYS A 145 7.83 0.57 -7.63
CA LYS A 145 7.53 0.12 -9.01
C LYS A 145 6.70 -1.16 -9.03
N LEU A 146 6.53 -1.83 -7.90
CA LEU A 146 5.85 -3.11 -7.81
C LEU A 146 4.38 -2.92 -7.44
N ASP A 147 3.52 -3.65 -8.12
CA ASP A 147 2.09 -3.68 -7.83
C ASP A 147 1.80 -4.22 -6.41
N ALA A 148 2.55 -5.24 -5.99
CA ALA A 148 2.49 -5.82 -4.65
C ALA A 148 2.76 -4.81 -3.51
N PHE A 149 3.49 -3.72 -3.79
CA PHE A 149 3.67 -2.64 -2.80
C PHE A 149 2.34 -1.97 -2.50
N TYR A 150 1.59 -1.57 -3.53
CA TYR A 150 0.34 -0.84 -3.39
C TYR A 150 -0.79 -1.73 -2.87
N THR A 151 -0.83 -3.00 -3.27
CA THR A 151 -1.68 -4.03 -2.65
C THR A 151 -1.44 -4.07 -1.14
N GLN A 152 -0.22 -4.36 -0.70
CA GLN A 152 0.03 -4.58 0.72
C GLN A 152 0.04 -3.29 1.56
N ALA A 153 0.34 -2.13 0.98
CA ALA A 153 0.37 -0.87 1.70
C ALA A 153 -1.00 -0.21 1.82
N ILE A 154 -1.85 -0.32 0.78
CA ILE A 154 -3.05 0.52 0.65
C ILE A 154 -4.34 -0.29 0.81
N ASN A 155 -4.47 -1.46 0.19
CA ASN A 155 -5.66 -2.30 0.29
C ASN A 155 -5.26 -3.74 -0.02
N SER A 156 -5.23 -4.58 1.01
CA SER A 156 -4.82 -5.98 0.90
C SER A 156 -5.94 -6.94 0.51
N ASP A 157 -7.19 -6.48 0.46
CA ASP A 157 -8.34 -7.29 0.06
C ASP A 157 -8.45 -7.43 -1.47
N ALA A 158 -7.80 -6.55 -2.22
CA ALA A 158 -7.77 -6.56 -3.68
C ALA A 158 -6.36 -6.29 -4.21
N ALA A 159 -5.99 -6.88 -5.34
CA ALA A 159 -4.69 -6.64 -5.96
C ALA A 159 -4.72 -5.29 -6.70
N PHE A 160 -3.75 -4.42 -6.41
CA PHE A 160 -3.47 -3.30 -7.30
C PHE A 160 -2.84 -3.85 -8.58
N LEU A 161 -3.39 -3.50 -9.75
CA LEU A 161 -2.76 -3.78 -11.03
C LEU A 161 -2.41 -2.46 -11.73
N GLY A 162 -1.13 -2.27 -12.01
CA GLY A 162 -0.62 -1.12 -12.73
C GLY A 162 -0.93 -1.21 -14.23
N THR A 163 -1.39 -0.09 -14.79
CA THR A 163 -1.54 0.13 -16.24
C THR A 163 -0.30 0.79 -16.82
N LEU A 164 0.16 1.89 -16.21
CA LEU A 164 1.38 2.60 -16.61
C LEU A 164 1.91 3.51 -15.49
N ASP A 165 3.15 3.97 -15.64
CA ASP A 165 3.72 5.01 -14.78
C ASP A 165 3.65 6.38 -15.48
N PHE A 166 3.25 7.41 -14.73
CA PHE A 166 3.17 8.78 -15.25
C PHE A 166 4.53 9.47 -15.21
N PRO A 167 4.87 10.28 -16.25
CA PRO A 167 6.03 11.15 -16.18
C PRO A 167 5.74 12.34 -15.26
N LEU A 168 6.25 12.29 -14.03
CA LEU A 168 6.18 13.42 -13.10
C LEU A 168 7.40 14.32 -13.18
N LYS A 169 7.17 15.63 -13.01
CA LYS A 169 8.22 16.52 -12.54
C LYS A 169 8.30 16.38 -11.03
N LYS A 170 9.44 15.93 -10.52
CA LYS A 170 9.67 15.82 -9.07
C LYS A 170 9.49 17.21 -8.41
N PRO A 171 8.58 17.36 -7.42
CA PRO A 171 8.43 18.62 -6.71
C PRO A 171 9.70 19.05 -5.97
N ASP A 172 9.87 20.35 -5.77
CA ASP A 172 11.07 20.89 -5.11
C ASP A 172 11.21 20.36 -3.67
N GLY A 173 12.43 19.94 -3.32
CA GLY A 173 12.74 19.37 -2.01
C GLY A 173 12.24 17.93 -1.79
N ALA A 174 11.50 17.34 -2.73
CA ALA A 174 11.16 15.93 -2.66
C ALA A 174 12.38 15.05 -2.99
N ASP A 175 12.53 13.96 -2.25
CA ASP A 175 13.53 12.93 -2.50
C ASP A 175 13.07 12.06 -3.67
N ILE A 176 11.81 11.59 -3.61
CA ILE A 176 11.16 10.68 -4.56
C ILE A 176 9.76 11.21 -4.90
N ALA A 177 9.40 11.15 -6.18
CA ALA A 177 8.04 11.35 -6.64
C ALA A 177 7.76 10.34 -7.77
N ILE A 178 6.82 9.43 -7.54
CA ILE A 178 6.38 8.43 -8.52
C ILE A 178 4.87 8.52 -8.62
N ALA A 179 4.34 8.46 -9.83
CA ALA A 179 2.92 8.30 -10.04
C ALA A 179 2.64 7.16 -10.99
N ARG A 180 1.57 6.42 -10.68
CA ARG A 180 1.12 5.25 -11.43
C ARG A 180 -0.37 5.39 -11.69
N LEU A 181 -0.79 4.87 -12.82
CA LEU A 181 -2.18 4.65 -13.16
C LEU A 181 -2.47 3.16 -12.98
N GLY A 182 -3.56 2.82 -12.30
CA GLY A 182 -3.98 1.43 -12.11
C GLY A 182 -5.25 1.35 -11.28
N GLY A 183 -5.60 0.19 -10.75
CA GLY A 183 -6.70 0.09 -9.80
C GLY A 183 -6.69 -1.24 -9.05
N TRP A 184 -7.64 -1.39 -8.13
CA TRP A 184 -7.77 -2.57 -7.27
C TRP A 184 -8.82 -3.52 -7.82
N THR A 185 -8.49 -4.80 -7.93
CA THR A 185 -9.41 -5.85 -8.38
C THR A 185 -9.18 -7.17 -7.64
N GLN A 186 -10.25 -7.92 -7.41
CA GLN A 186 -10.20 -9.31 -6.95
C GLN A 186 -10.27 -10.30 -8.12
N ASP A 187 -10.80 -9.84 -9.26
CA ASP A 187 -11.03 -10.66 -10.45
C ASP A 187 -10.07 -10.28 -11.58
N VAL A 188 -9.82 -11.23 -12.48
CA VAL A 188 -9.02 -10.99 -13.69
C VAL A 188 -9.84 -10.25 -14.73
N GLY A 189 -9.28 -9.17 -15.27
CA GLY A 189 -9.83 -8.44 -16.41
C GLY A 189 -9.60 -6.94 -16.36
N PRO A 190 -10.08 -6.20 -17.39
CA PRO A 190 -9.89 -4.77 -17.50
C PRO A 190 -10.43 -4.01 -16.29
N ILE A 191 -9.56 -3.22 -15.68
CA ILE A 191 -9.94 -2.28 -14.63
C ILE A 191 -10.36 -0.97 -15.31
N TYR A 192 -11.68 -0.76 -15.42
CA TYR A 192 -12.23 0.47 -16.02
C TYR A 192 -12.20 1.65 -15.05
N GLU A 193 -12.33 1.38 -13.76
CA GLU A 193 -12.33 2.37 -12.68
C GLU A 193 -10.90 2.56 -12.15
N GLN A 194 -10.07 3.22 -12.97
CA GLN A 194 -8.67 3.44 -12.61
C GLN A 194 -8.50 4.65 -11.69
N GLN A 195 -7.47 4.57 -10.87
CA GLN A 195 -7.01 5.62 -9.99
C GLN A 195 -5.63 6.12 -10.41
N VAL A 196 -5.44 7.43 -10.24
CA VAL A 196 -4.12 8.05 -10.20
C VAL A 196 -3.57 7.86 -8.79
N VAL A 197 -2.46 7.12 -8.68
CA VAL A 197 -1.78 6.86 -7.40
C VAL A 197 -0.43 7.56 -7.42
N VAL A 198 -0.15 8.40 -6.42
CA VAL A 198 1.07 9.21 -6.34
C VAL A 198 1.76 8.95 -5.02
N THR A 199 3.01 8.53 -5.06
CA THR A 199 3.88 8.45 -3.88
C THR A 199 4.87 9.62 -3.88
N LEU A 200 4.89 10.37 -2.78
CA LEU A 200 5.87 11.42 -2.52
C LEU A 200 6.66 11.11 -1.26
N VAL A 201 7.99 11.19 -1.35
CA VAL A 201 8.89 11.10 -0.21
C VAL A 201 9.66 12.40 -0.08
N LYS A 202 9.60 13.02 1.10
CA LYS A 202 10.23 14.31 1.40
C LYS A 202 10.79 14.28 2.83
N GLY A 203 12.10 14.12 2.96
CA GLY A 203 12.76 13.97 4.25
C GLY A 203 12.28 12.70 4.97
N SER A 204 11.72 12.86 6.17
CA SER A 204 11.15 11.76 6.95
C SER A 204 9.70 11.43 6.59
N SER A 205 9.02 12.24 5.77
CA SER A 205 7.61 12.01 5.41
C SER A 205 7.49 11.17 4.15
N VAL A 206 6.60 10.19 4.19
CA VAL A 206 6.14 9.43 3.02
C VAL A 206 4.64 9.60 2.92
N MET A 207 4.13 9.97 1.75
CA MET A 207 2.71 10.08 1.48
C MET A 207 2.36 9.34 0.19
N ILE A 208 1.25 8.60 0.21
CA ILE A 208 0.72 7.89 -0.95
C ILE A 208 -0.73 8.34 -1.13
N ALA A 209 -0.96 9.18 -2.13
CA ALA A 209 -2.30 9.64 -2.49
C ALA A 209 -2.89 8.74 -3.58
N SER A 210 -4.19 8.48 -3.52
CA SER A 210 -4.94 7.84 -4.59
C SER A 210 -6.21 8.65 -4.88
N ALA A 211 -6.58 8.79 -6.14
CA ALA A 211 -7.80 9.46 -6.56
C ALA A 211 -8.38 8.81 -7.82
N PRO A 212 -9.72 8.75 -7.99
CA PRO A 212 -10.33 8.33 -9.24
C PRO A 212 -9.83 9.17 -10.41
N ALA A 213 -9.38 8.52 -11.48
CA ALA A 213 -8.83 9.19 -12.65
C ALA A 213 -9.84 10.17 -13.27
N THR A 214 -9.42 11.43 -13.41
CA THR A 214 -10.26 12.51 -13.93
C THR A 214 -9.52 13.26 -15.06
N PRO A 215 -9.94 13.12 -16.32
CA PRO A 215 -11.13 12.41 -16.79
C PRO A 215 -11.02 10.88 -16.66
N PRO A 216 -12.14 10.13 -16.69
CA PRO A 216 -12.09 8.68 -16.73
C PRO A 216 -11.20 8.17 -17.86
N VAL A 217 -10.44 7.11 -17.59
CA VAL A 217 -9.56 6.49 -18.59
C VAL A 217 -10.41 5.97 -19.76
N PRO A 218 -10.10 6.36 -21.01
CA PRO A 218 -10.90 5.95 -22.15
C PRO A 218 -10.73 4.46 -22.44
N LYS A 219 -11.81 3.82 -22.90
CA LYS A 219 -11.75 2.47 -23.46
C LYS A 219 -11.17 2.51 -24.87
N ILE A 220 -9.92 2.10 -25.02
CA ILE A 220 -9.24 2.10 -26.32
C ILE A 220 -9.64 0.85 -27.10
N ALA A 221 -10.38 1.02 -28.20
CA ALA A 221 -10.99 -0.09 -28.95
C ALA A 221 -10.02 -1.21 -29.34
N ALA A 222 -8.78 -0.85 -29.70
CA ALA A 222 -7.75 -1.84 -30.03
C ALA A 222 -7.35 -2.73 -28.82
N CYS A 223 -7.35 -2.16 -27.62
CA CYS A 223 -7.05 -2.89 -26.39
C CYS A 223 -8.26 -3.71 -25.93
N GLU A 224 -9.47 -3.16 -26.01
CA GLU A 224 -10.73 -3.87 -25.73
C GLU A 224 -10.88 -5.14 -26.59
N ALA A 225 -10.42 -5.08 -27.85
CA ALA A 225 -10.45 -6.25 -28.74
C ALA A 225 -9.55 -7.40 -28.26
N LEU A 226 -8.40 -7.08 -27.62
CA LEU A 226 -7.51 -8.11 -27.03
C LEU A 226 -8.20 -8.81 -25.87
N TRP A 227 -8.80 -8.04 -24.96
CA TRP A 227 -9.55 -8.61 -23.84
C TRP A 227 -10.75 -9.43 -24.33
N THR A 228 -11.56 -8.87 -25.23
CA THR A 228 -12.75 -9.55 -25.76
C THR A 228 -12.39 -10.91 -26.37
N ALA A 229 -11.33 -10.98 -27.16
CA ALA A 229 -10.88 -12.24 -27.76
C ALA A 229 -10.38 -13.26 -26.72
N ALA A 230 -9.69 -12.79 -25.68
CA ALA A 230 -9.21 -13.63 -24.58
C ALA A 230 -10.37 -14.15 -23.73
N ASP A 231 -11.31 -13.29 -23.38
CA ASP A 231 -12.50 -13.62 -22.59
C ASP A 231 -13.40 -14.63 -23.32
N GLU A 232 -13.66 -14.44 -24.62
CA GLU A 232 -14.40 -15.42 -25.42
C GLU A 232 -13.71 -16.80 -25.48
N ALA A 233 -12.37 -16.83 -25.51
CA ALA A 233 -11.62 -18.07 -25.51
C ALA A 233 -11.66 -18.75 -24.13
N ALA A 234 -11.44 -17.97 -23.07
CA ALA A 234 -11.48 -18.46 -21.69
C ALA A 234 -12.86 -18.98 -21.29
N GLN A 235 -13.95 -18.27 -21.64
CA GLN A 235 -15.31 -18.72 -21.37
C GLN A 235 -15.64 -20.06 -22.05
N LYS A 236 -15.14 -20.29 -23.28
CA LYS A 236 -15.31 -21.58 -23.96
C LYS A 236 -14.60 -22.71 -23.22
N LEU A 237 -13.39 -22.46 -22.72
CA LEU A 237 -12.62 -23.42 -21.94
C LEU A 237 -13.29 -23.68 -20.57
N ALA A 238 -13.74 -22.64 -19.88
CA ALA A 238 -14.43 -22.75 -18.60
C ALA A 238 -15.76 -23.53 -18.72
N ALA A 239 -16.52 -23.32 -19.80
CA ALA A 239 -17.74 -24.07 -20.06
C ALA A 239 -17.46 -25.56 -20.30
N GLN A 240 -16.37 -25.89 -21.00
CA GLN A 240 -15.91 -27.28 -21.18
C GLN A 240 -15.48 -27.90 -19.86
N ALA A 241 -14.69 -27.17 -19.07
CA ALA A 241 -14.23 -27.58 -17.74
C ALA A 241 -15.39 -27.91 -16.81
N SER A 242 -16.39 -27.04 -16.71
CA SER A 242 -17.56 -27.25 -15.85
C SER A 242 -18.41 -28.45 -16.29
N GLY A 243 -18.58 -28.65 -17.59
CA GLY A 243 -19.32 -29.79 -18.14
C GLY A 243 -18.62 -31.14 -17.96
N GLN A 244 -17.29 -31.14 -17.77
CA GLN A 244 -16.47 -32.36 -17.75
C GLN A 244 -15.69 -32.56 -16.43
N GLN A 245 -15.80 -31.63 -15.47
CA GLN A 245 -14.94 -31.55 -14.29
C GLN A 245 -13.44 -31.61 -14.64
N ASP A 246 -13.07 -30.96 -15.74
CA ASP A 246 -11.71 -30.97 -16.27
C ASP A 246 -10.90 -29.78 -15.70
N GLU A 247 -10.07 -30.10 -14.71
CA GLU A 247 -9.16 -29.15 -14.05
C GLU A 247 -8.16 -28.53 -15.03
N THR A 248 -7.70 -29.28 -16.03
CA THR A 248 -6.77 -28.75 -17.04
C THR A 248 -7.44 -27.70 -17.93
N ALA A 249 -8.71 -27.92 -18.30
CA ALA A 249 -9.48 -26.93 -19.04
C ALA A 249 -9.79 -25.68 -18.19
N TYR A 250 -9.96 -25.84 -16.88
CA TYR A 250 -10.13 -24.71 -15.95
C TYR A 250 -8.84 -23.89 -15.84
N ASP A 251 -7.69 -24.53 -15.67
CA ASP A 251 -6.39 -23.86 -15.63
C ASP A 251 -6.08 -23.14 -16.93
N ALA A 252 -6.42 -23.76 -18.07
CA ALA A 252 -6.27 -23.12 -19.38
C ALA A 252 -7.17 -21.89 -19.55
N ALA A 253 -8.38 -21.90 -18.97
CA ALA A 253 -9.27 -20.74 -18.96
C ALA A 253 -8.66 -19.59 -18.14
N ASN A 254 -8.17 -19.88 -16.93
CA ASN A 254 -7.52 -18.87 -16.08
C ASN A 254 -6.28 -18.28 -16.75
N ALA A 255 -5.40 -19.12 -17.32
CA ALA A 255 -4.23 -18.65 -18.05
C ALA A 255 -4.60 -17.78 -19.27
N ALA A 256 -5.72 -18.08 -19.94
CA ALA A 256 -6.22 -17.25 -21.03
C ALA A 256 -6.73 -15.88 -20.55
N TRP A 257 -7.46 -15.83 -19.43
CA TRP A 257 -7.88 -14.57 -18.81
C TRP A 257 -6.67 -13.75 -18.32
N GLU A 258 -5.74 -14.35 -17.58
CA GLU A 258 -4.54 -13.66 -17.06
C GLU A 258 -3.71 -13.06 -18.20
N LYS A 259 -3.49 -13.85 -19.26
CA LYS A 259 -2.81 -13.35 -20.45
C LYS A 259 -3.58 -12.23 -21.14
N GLY A 260 -4.90 -12.36 -21.25
CA GLY A 260 -5.78 -11.36 -21.83
C GLY A 260 -5.72 -10.03 -21.10
N ASP A 261 -5.79 -10.05 -19.77
CA ASP A 261 -5.65 -8.86 -18.92
C ASP A 261 -4.24 -8.25 -19.07
N GLY A 262 -3.18 -9.07 -18.99
CA GLY A 262 -1.81 -8.59 -19.19
C GLY A 262 -1.59 -7.93 -20.55
N ASP A 263 -2.11 -8.53 -21.63
CA ASP A 263 -2.05 -7.97 -22.99
C ASP A 263 -2.88 -6.67 -23.11
N TYR A 264 -4.06 -6.63 -22.48
CA TYR A 264 -4.90 -5.43 -22.41
C TYR A 264 -4.15 -4.27 -21.75
N ARG A 265 -3.61 -4.47 -20.54
CA ARG A 265 -2.89 -3.43 -19.79
C ARG A 265 -1.64 -2.97 -20.51
N LYS A 266 -0.90 -3.90 -21.13
CA LYS A 266 0.24 -3.55 -21.98
C LYS A 266 -0.19 -2.67 -23.17
N CYS A 267 -1.26 -3.03 -23.86
CA CYS A 267 -1.82 -2.21 -24.94
C CYS A 267 -2.23 -0.82 -24.44
N MET A 268 -2.91 -0.74 -23.29
CA MET A 268 -3.27 0.53 -22.66
C MET A 268 -2.04 1.39 -22.35
N GLY A 269 -0.98 0.80 -21.79
CA GLY A 269 0.29 1.49 -21.55
C GLY A 269 0.94 2.07 -22.82
N GLU A 270 0.75 1.43 -23.97
CA GLU A 270 1.28 1.88 -25.25
C GLU A 270 0.38 2.89 -25.99
N GLN A 271 -0.93 2.79 -25.82
CA GLN A 271 -1.92 3.60 -26.57
C GLN A 271 -2.43 4.81 -25.79
N LEU A 272 -2.62 4.69 -24.47
CA LEU A 272 -3.12 5.79 -23.65
C LEU A 272 -2.26 7.05 -23.73
N PRO A 273 -0.91 6.99 -23.77
CA PRO A 273 -0.09 8.19 -23.94
C PRO A 273 -0.34 8.99 -25.22
N LYS A 274 -0.99 8.40 -26.23
CA LYS A 274 -1.36 9.02 -27.50
C LYS A 274 -2.78 9.58 -27.50
N ASP A 275 -3.57 9.25 -26.47
CA ASP A 275 -4.95 9.70 -26.32
C ASP A 275 -5.01 11.15 -25.80
N ALA A 276 -6.08 11.86 -26.18
CA ALA A 276 -6.29 13.25 -25.78
C ALA A 276 -6.55 13.42 -24.27
N ALA A 277 -6.97 12.36 -23.55
CA ALA A 277 -7.17 12.38 -22.10
C ALA A 277 -5.84 12.37 -21.31
N PHE A 278 -4.77 11.83 -21.89
CA PHE A 278 -3.53 11.57 -21.15
C PHE A 278 -2.86 12.81 -20.52
N PRO A 279 -2.77 13.97 -21.20
CA PRO A 279 -2.22 15.17 -20.58
C PRO A 279 -2.99 15.62 -19.33
N ALA A 280 -4.31 15.41 -19.29
CA ALA A 280 -5.11 15.75 -18.12
C ALA A 280 -4.83 14.81 -16.94
N LEU A 281 -4.67 13.51 -17.20
CA LEU A 281 -4.27 12.51 -16.19
C LEU A 281 -2.88 12.78 -15.61
N VAL A 282 -1.90 13.15 -16.45
CA VAL A 282 -0.58 13.57 -16.00
C VAL A 282 -0.69 14.85 -15.16
N GLY A 283 -1.52 15.79 -15.56
CA GLY A 283 -1.79 17.02 -14.81
C GLY A 283 -2.40 16.76 -13.43
N GLU A 284 -3.33 15.81 -13.33
CA GLU A 284 -3.91 15.35 -12.05
C GLU A 284 -2.83 14.75 -11.14
N ALA A 285 -2.01 13.84 -11.67
CA ALA A 285 -0.92 13.23 -10.93
C ALA A 285 0.10 14.28 -10.42
N GLN A 286 0.44 15.26 -11.27
CA GLN A 286 1.32 16.35 -10.88
C GLN A 286 0.69 17.22 -9.79
N ALA A 287 -0.61 17.54 -9.89
CA ALA A 287 -1.30 18.33 -8.89
C ALA A 287 -1.31 17.64 -7.52
N LEU A 288 -1.55 16.33 -7.46
CA LEU A 288 -1.46 15.56 -6.22
C LEU A 288 -0.04 15.59 -5.63
N ALA A 289 0.99 15.41 -6.47
CA ALA A 289 2.39 15.49 -6.04
C ALA A 289 2.73 16.87 -5.45
N ASP A 290 2.32 17.95 -6.13
CA ASP A 290 2.59 19.33 -5.71
C ASP A 290 1.84 19.69 -4.42
N GLN A 291 0.59 19.24 -4.26
CA GLN A 291 -0.18 19.43 -3.03
C GLN A 291 0.48 18.75 -1.84
N MET A 292 0.95 17.50 -2.01
CA MET A 292 1.69 16.78 -0.98
C MET A 292 3.02 17.47 -0.65
N ALA A 293 3.72 18.01 -1.65
CA ALA A 293 5.00 18.69 -1.45
C ALA A 293 4.86 20.04 -0.72
N GLY A 294 3.68 20.67 -0.76
CA GLY A 294 3.36 21.88 -0.01
C GLY A 294 3.21 21.69 1.50
N LYS A 295 3.25 20.44 2.01
CA LYS A 295 3.27 20.11 3.43
C LYS A 295 4.64 20.40 4.07
#